data_AF-A0A935YEV0-F1
#
_entry.id   AF-A0A935YEV0-F1
#
_cell.length_a   1.000
_cell.length_b   1.000
_cell.length_c   1.000
_cell.angle_alpha   90.00
_cell.angle_beta   90.00
_cell.angle_gamma   90.00
#
_symmetry.space_group_name_H-M   'P 1'
#
loop_
_entity.id
_entity.type
_entity.pdbx_description
1 polymer ?
#
loop_
_entity_poly.entity_id
_entity_poly.type
_entity_poly.pdbx_seq_one_letter_code
_entity_poly.pdbx_strand_id
1 'polypeptide(L)'
;MMLEFALGTALGAFFSWLFTHLYYKKSSADLRRDLGAATERLKPRNTLENFELLLEEGQWKEVQIDDKSVWVCQSDNTYQIHLGDCSERYAERWTTVYPDRSGRACPVYLKIGNAIIKELTFVYMDGFRIFVPMTEVRPVPGSPNNPEFFWNKGSLAVKVCQIIGKYYLYKSLEGVAEMSDVTIVA
;
A
#
# COMPACT_ATOMS: atom_id res chain seq x y z
N MET A 1 34.73 -68.36 -8.72
CA MET A 1 33.53 -68.07 -7.91
C MET A 1 33.64 -66.78 -7.11
N MET A 2 34.71 -66.52 -6.32
CA MET A 2 34.83 -65.23 -5.58
C MET A 2 35.04 -63.99 -6.47
N LEU A 3 35.73 -64.12 -7.62
CA LEU A 3 36.06 -62.98 -8.48
C LEU A 3 34.82 -62.37 -9.17
N GLU A 4 33.86 -63.20 -9.56
CA GLU A 4 32.63 -62.78 -10.24
C GLU A 4 31.70 -61.99 -9.30
N PHE A 5 31.68 -62.37 -8.01
CA PHE A 5 30.87 -61.70 -7.00
C PHE A 5 31.40 -60.30 -6.66
N ALA A 6 32.73 -60.15 -6.58
CA ALA A 6 33.39 -58.87 -6.39
C ALA A 6 33.18 -57.93 -7.59
N LEU A 7 33.20 -58.48 -8.81
CA LEU A 7 32.95 -57.68 -10.02
C LEU A 7 31.50 -57.17 -10.08
N GLY A 8 30.53 -58.02 -9.72
CA GLY A 8 29.11 -57.65 -9.70
C GLY A 8 28.79 -56.56 -8.68
N THR A 9 29.40 -56.62 -7.49
CA THR A 9 29.22 -55.59 -6.44
C THR A 9 29.85 -54.25 -6.83
N ALA A 10 31.05 -54.27 -7.44
CA ALA A 10 31.70 -53.05 -7.94
C ALA A 10 30.89 -52.37 -9.06
N LEU A 11 30.36 -53.14 -10.01
CA LEU A 11 29.51 -52.63 -11.07
C LEU A 11 28.18 -52.08 -10.52
N GLY A 12 27.55 -52.78 -9.58
CA GLY A 12 26.32 -52.33 -8.95
C GLY A 12 26.48 -50.99 -8.21
N ALA A 13 27.57 -50.84 -7.46
CA ALA A 13 27.90 -49.59 -6.77
C ALA A 13 28.16 -48.44 -7.77
N PHE A 14 28.88 -48.71 -8.86
CA PHE A 14 29.17 -47.73 -9.90
C PHE A 14 27.89 -47.23 -10.61
N PHE A 15 27.02 -48.14 -11.05
CA PHE A 15 25.77 -47.76 -11.70
C PHE A 15 24.81 -47.05 -10.75
N SER A 16 24.69 -47.52 -9.49
CA SER A 16 23.89 -46.84 -8.46
C SER A 16 24.37 -45.40 -8.24
N TRP A 17 25.69 -45.18 -8.14
CA TRP A 17 26.26 -43.84 -8.03
C TRP A 17 26.00 -43.00 -9.27
N LEU A 18 26.19 -43.56 -10.48
CA LEU A 18 25.99 -42.84 -11.74
C LEU A 18 24.53 -42.39 -11.93
N PHE A 19 23.56 -43.27 -11.69
CA PHE A 19 22.14 -42.94 -11.76
C PHE A 19 21.77 -41.89 -10.72
N THR A 20 22.24 -42.05 -9.48
CA THR A 20 22.02 -41.05 -8.42
C THR A 20 22.60 -39.70 -8.82
N HIS A 21 23.81 -39.66 -9.36
CA HIS A 21 24.49 -38.43 -9.75
C HIS A 21 23.79 -37.72 -10.92
N LEU A 22 23.39 -38.47 -11.95
CA LEU A 22 22.65 -37.94 -13.09
C LEU A 22 21.26 -37.43 -12.69
N TYR A 23 20.55 -38.19 -11.83
CA TYR A 23 19.26 -37.77 -11.30
C TYR A 23 19.39 -36.50 -10.46
N TYR A 24 20.38 -36.42 -9.58
CA TYR A 24 20.61 -35.24 -8.73
C TYR A 24 20.95 -34.00 -9.56
N LYS A 25 21.76 -34.15 -10.61
CA LYS A 25 22.11 -33.06 -11.53
C LYS A 25 20.89 -32.56 -12.33
N LYS A 26 20.00 -33.46 -12.76
CA LYS A 26 18.77 -33.09 -13.46
C LYS A 26 17.75 -32.45 -12.52
N SER A 27 17.50 -33.07 -11.37
CA SER A 27 16.57 -32.57 -10.34
C SER A 27 16.99 -31.19 -9.82
N SER A 28 18.28 -30.96 -9.58
CA SER A 28 18.76 -29.63 -9.17
C SER A 28 18.62 -28.56 -10.26
N ALA A 29 18.74 -28.93 -11.53
CA ALA A 29 18.51 -27.99 -12.64
C ALA A 29 17.03 -27.62 -12.79
N ASP A 30 16.13 -28.59 -12.67
CA ASP A 30 14.69 -28.36 -12.73
C ASP A 30 14.21 -27.57 -11.49
N LEU A 31 14.69 -27.93 -10.29
CA LEU A 31 14.42 -27.18 -9.07
C LEU A 31 14.88 -25.72 -9.17
N ARG A 32 16.04 -25.46 -9.77
CA ARG A 32 16.54 -24.09 -9.99
C ARG A 32 15.69 -23.32 -11.00
N ARG A 33 15.17 -23.97 -12.04
CA ARG A 33 14.22 -23.34 -12.98
C ARG A 33 12.91 -22.99 -12.31
N ASP A 34 12.37 -23.91 -11.53
CA ASP A 34 11.11 -23.69 -10.81
C ASP A 34 11.27 -22.61 -9.73
N LEU A 35 12.39 -22.61 -9.00
CA LEU A 35 12.78 -21.53 -8.09
C LEU A 35 12.95 -20.21 -8.83
N GLY A 36 13.60 -20.20 -9.99
CA GLY A 36 13.77 -18.99 -10.80
C GLY A 36 12.43 -18.43 -11.30
N ALA A 37 11.55 -19.29 -11.80
CA ALA A 37 10.21 -18.92 -12.24
C ALA A 37 9.32 -18.46 -11.08
N ALA A 38 9.42 -19.11 -9.91
CA ALA A 38 8.75 -18.66 -8.69
C ALA A 38 9.31 -17.31 -8.22
N THR A 39 10.62 -17.12 -8.23
CA THR A 39 11.29 -15.86 -7.86
C THR A 39 10.95 -14.73 -8.82
N GLU A 40 10.85 -14.99 -10.12
CA GLU A 40 10.40 -14.00 -11.12
C GLU A 40 8.89 -13.70 -11.01
N ARG A 41 8.07 -14.66 -10.56
CA ARG A 41 6.67 -14.40 -10.19
C ARG A 41 6.54 -13.63 -8.87
N LEU A 42 7.51 -13.78 -7.98
CA LEU A 42 7.63 -13.09 -6.68
C LEU A 42 8.44 -11.80 -6.78
N LYS A 43 9.00 -11.47 -7.96
CA LYS A 43 9.67 -10.19 -8.24
C LYS A 43 8.71 -9.09 -7.83
N PRO A 44 9.16 -8.08 -7.09
CA PRO A 44 8.33 -7.42 -6.10
C PRO A 44 7.19 -6.70 -6.79
N ARG A 45 6.01 -7.34 -6.79
CA ARG A 45 4.74 -6.64 -6.92
C ARG A 45 4.56 -5.66 -5.75
N ASN A 46 5.32 -5.82 -4.67
CA ASN A 46 5.24 -5.03 -3.45
C ASN A 46 5.96 -3.67 -3.52
N THR A 47 5.79 -2.91 -4.60
CA THR A 47 6.31 -1.54 -4.72
C THR A 47 5.20 -0.52 -4.50
N LEU A 48 5.59 0.69 -4.10
CA LEU A 48 4.65 1.82 -4.00
C LEU A 48 4.00 2.13 -5.36
N GLU A 49 4.73 1.96 -6.45
CA GLU A 49 4.24 2.17 -7.83
C GLU A 49 3.05 1.26 -8.16
N ASN A 50 3.11 -0.02 -7.81
CA ASN A 50 1.98 -0.93 -8.03
C ASN A 50 0.79 -0.57 -7.11
N PHE A 51 1.08 -0.09 -5.90
CA PHE A 51 0.04 0.42 -5.01
C PHE A 51 -0.68 1.61 -5.67
N GLU A 52 0.08 2.56 -6.24
CA GLU A 52 -0.47 3.72 -6.96
C GLU A 52 -1.34 3.30 -8.14
N LEU A 53 -0.90 2.34 -8.95
CA LEU A 53 -1.69 1.80 -10.05
C LEU A 53 -3.02 1.20 -9.54
N LEU A 54 -2.97 0.43 -8.44
CA LEU A 54 -4.17 -0.16 -7.84
C LEU A 54 -5.09 0.86 -7.18
N LEU A 55 -4.58 2.01 -6.73
CA LEU A 55 -5.41 3.10 -6.22
C LEU A 55 -6.25 3.74 -7.34
N GLU A 56 -5.73 3.77 -8.57
CA GLU A 56 -6.41 4.36 -9.73
C GLU A 56 -7.35 3.38 -10.44
N GLU A 57 -6.90 2.14 -10.64
CA GLU A 57 -7.61 1.16 -11.47
C GLU A 57 -8.35 0.10 -10.65
N GLY A 58 -7.94 -0.09 -9.40
CA GLY A 58 -8.42 -1.17 -8.53
C GLY A 58 -9.78 -0.88 -7.91
N GLN A 59 -10.51 -1.95 -7.60
CA GLN A 59 -11.71 -1.88 -6.79
C GLN A 59 -11.35 -2.13 -5.33
N TRP A 60 -11.84 -1.28 -4.43
CA TRP A 60 -11.54 -1.33 -3.01
C TRP A 60 -12.82 -1.57 -2.22
N LYS A 61 -12.71 -2.35 -1.14
CA LYS A 61 -13.84 -2.65 -0.26
C LYS A 61 -13.44 -2.42 1.19
N GLU A 62 -14.28 -1.70 1.92
CA GLU A 62 -14.16 -1.61 3.38
C GLU A 62 -14.55 -2.94 4.04
N VAL A 63 -13.69 -3.43 4.92
CA VAL A 63 -13.85 -4.65 5.71
C VAL A 63 -13.52 -4.31 7.16
N GLN A 64 -14.26 -4.91 8.09
CA GLN A 64 -13.96 -4.79 9.53
C GLN A 64 -13.02 -5.92 9.94
N ILE A 65 -11.86 -5.56 10.51
CA ILE A 65 -10.85 -6.49 11.03
C ILE A 65 -10.45 -5.97 12.42
N ASP A 66 -10.65 -6.76 13.47
CA ASP A 66 -10.31 -6.41 14.86
C ASP A 66 -10.87 -5.02 15.29
N ASP A 67 -12.15 -4.79 15.00
CA ASP A 67 -12.87 -3.52 15.26
C ASP A 67 -12.29 -2.29 14.56
N LYS A 68 -11.46 -2.48 13.53
CA LYS A 68 -10.91 -1.42 12.68
C LYS A 68 -11.41 -1.55 11.24
N SER A 69 -11.79 -0.41 10.66
CA SER A 69 -12.05 -0.30 9.23
C SER A 69 -10.75 -0.42 8.44
N VAL A 70 -10.71 -1.40 7.54
CA VAL A 70 -9.59 -1.63 6.60
C VAL A 70 -10.16 -1.66 5.19
N TRP A 71 -9.54 -0.94 4.26
CA TRP A 71 -9.89 -1.02 2.85
C TRP A 71 -8.96 -1.99 2.17
N VAL A 72 -9.53 -3.00 1.52
CA VAL A 72 -8.79 -4.09 0.88
C VAL A 72 -9.03 -4.03 -0.62
N CYS A 73 -7.97 -4.15 -1.40
CA CYS A 73 -8.09 -4.24 -2.86
C CYS A 73 -8.69 -5.59 -3.24
N GLN A 74 -9.70 -5.59 -4.12
CA GLN A 74 -10.44 -6.80 -4.47
C GLN A 74 -9.67 -7.73 -5.41
N SER A 75 -8.77 -7.19 -6.24
CA SER A 75 -7.93 -7.98 -7.14
C SER A 75 -6.75 -8.64 -6.42
N ASP A 76 -6.25 -8.01 -5.35
CA ASP A 76 -5.16 -8.52 -4.52
C ASP A 76 -5.32 -8.04 -3.07
N ASN A 77 -5.77 -8.92 -2.18
CA ASN A 77 -6.06 -8.59 -0.79
C ASN A 77 -4.81 -8.31 0.07
N THR A 78 -3.62 -8.49 -0.49
CA THR A 78 -2.39 -8.08 0.19
C THR A 78 -2.28 -6.57 0.27
N TYR A 79 -2.90 -5.81 -0.65
CA TYR A 79 -2.91 -4.35 -0.65
C TYR A 79 -4.05 -3.84 0.22
N GLN A 80 -3.67 -3.08 1.26
CA GLN A 80 -4.60 -2.65 2.29
C GLN A 80 -4.34 -1.20 2.70
N ILE A 81 -5.40 -0.46 3.00
CA ILE A 81 -5.34 0.88 3.58
C ILE A 81 -5.88 0.78 5.00
N HIS A 82 -5.05 1.11 5.97
CA HIS A 82 -5.37 1.04 7.40
C HIS A 82 -5.47 2.44 7.98
N LEU A 83 -6.53 2.70 8.72
CA LEU A 83 -6.61 3.89 9.55
C LEU A 83 -5.87 3.61 10.88
N GLY A 84 -4.86 4.42 11.18
CA GLY A 84 -4.19 4.38 12.48
C GLY A 84 -4.94 5.17 13.54
N ASP A 85 -4.40 5.15 14.75
CA ASP A 85 -5.01 5.85 15.88
C ASP A 85 -4.79 7.36 15.72
N CYS A 86 -5.90 8.11 15.65
CA CYS A 86 -5.85 9.55 15.49
C CYS A 86 -5.17 10.23 16.69
N SER A 87 -4.29 11.18 16.40
CA SER A 87 -3.55 11.95 17.39
C SER A 87 -4.38 13.11 17.98
N GLU A 88 -3.69 14.01 18.67
CA GLU A 88 -4.26 15.19 19.34
C GLU A 88 -5.01 16.13 18.37
N ARG A 89 -5.63 17.15 18.98
CA ARG A 89 -6.44 18.14 18.28
C ARG A 89 -5.63 18.81 17.16
N TYR A 90 -6.13 18.71 15.94
CA TYR A 90 -5.61 19.41 14.77
C TYR A 90 -6.45 20.66 14.49
N ALA A 91 -5.78 21.79 14.26
CA ALA A 91 -6.43 23.03 13.89
C ALA A 91 -5.48 23.86 13.00
N GLU A 92 -5.87 24.02 11.75
CA GLU A 92 -5.24 24.94 10.80
C GLU A 92 -6.27 25.89 10.21
N ARG A 93 -5.81 26.99 9.60
CA ARG A 93 -6.70 28.05 9.11
C ARG A 93 -7.80 27.52 8.19
N TRP A 94 -7.45 26.64 7.24
CA TRP A 94 -8.40 26.05 6.29
C TRP A 94 -9.47 25.17 6.98
N THR A 95 -9.20 24.66 8.18
CA THR A 95 -10.17 23.88 8.98
C THR A 95 -11.06 24.74 9.88
N THR A 96 -10.81 26.04 10.02
CA THR A 96 -11.55 26.91 10.96
C THR A 96 -12.93 27.35 10.48
N VAL A 97 -13.23 27.11 9.20
CA VAL A 97 -14.52 27.44 8.57
C VAL A 97 -15.68 26.56 9.05
N TYR A 98 -15.36 25.41 9.66
CA TYR A 98 -16.35 24.44 10.11
C TYR A 98 -16.94 24.80 11.48
N PRO A 99 -18.24 24.49 11.72
CA PRO A 99 -18.89 24.71 13.01
C PRO A 99 -18.17 24.01 14.17
N ASP A 100 -17.81 22.75 13.98
CA ASP A 100 -17.03 22.00 14.96
C ASP A 100 -15.52 22.06 14.62
N ARG A 101 -14.78 22.70 15.53
CA ARG A 101 -13.33 22.91 15.44
C ARG A 101 -12.52 21.82 16.16
N SER A 102 -13.12 20.68 16.47
CA SER A 102 -12.42 19.52 17.03
C SER A 102 -11.79 18.67 15.92
N GLY A 103 -10.89 19.27 15.13
CA GLY A 103 -10.14 18.52 14.13
C GLY A 103 -9.20 17.51 14.80
N ARG A 104 -8.89 16.41 14.12
CA ARG A 104 -7.87 15.44 14.54
C ARG A 104 -7.07 14.95 13.36
N ALA A 105 -5.75 14.88 13.52
CA ALA A 105 -4.89 14.26 12.52
C ALA A 105 -4.88 12.74 12.74
N CYS A 106 -4.96 11.97 11.66
CA CYS A 106 -4.97 10.52 11.69
C CYS A 106 -3.98 9.98 10.68
N PRO A 107 -3.06 9.09 11.08
CA PRO A 107 -2.20 8.41 10.13
C PRO A 107 -3.02 7.40 9.32
N VAL A 108 -2.74 7.34 8.03
CA VAL A 108 -3.29 6.36 7.08
C VAL A 108 -2.11 5.56 6.55
N TYR A 109 -2.11 4.26 6.81
CA TYR A 109 -1.03 3.36 6.42
C TYR A 109 -1.40 2.60 5.16
N LEU A 110 -0.53 2.67 4.15
CA LEU A 110 -0.58 1.83 2.97
C LEU A 110 0.25 0.58 3.23
N LYS A 111 -0.41 -0.58 3.25
CA LYS A 111 0.19 -1.87 3.63
C LYS A 111 0.16 -2.87 2.50
N ILE A 112 1.25 -3.62 2.37
CA ILE A 112 1.32 -4.81 1.51
C ILE A 112 1.59 -6.01 2.43
N GLY A 113 0.58 -6.84 2.62
CA GLY A 113 0.53 -7.83 3.70
C GLY A 113 0.66 -7.13 5.06
N ASN A 114 1.64 -7.55 5.85
CA ASN A 114 1.88 -6.98 7.18
C ASN A 114 2.83 -5.77 7.18
N ALA A 115 3.48 -5.47 6.06
CA ALA A 115 4.45 -4.38 5.96
C ALA A 115 3.76 -3.04 5.64
N ILE A 116 4.10 -1.98 6.39
CA ILE A 116 3.72 -0.61 6.05
C ILE A 116 4.73 -0.10 5.02
N ILE A 117 4.23 0.25 3.83
CA ILE A 117 5.05 0.78 2.73
C ILE A 117 5.08 2.30 2.77
N LYS A 118 3.98 2.93 3.21
CA LYS A 118 3.85 4.38 3.33
C LYS A 118 2.89 4.77 4.42
N GLU A 119 3.17 5.88 5.09
CA GLU A 119 2.26 6.57 5.99
C GLU A 119 1.89 7.93 5.37
N LEU A 120 0.60 8.26 5.46
CA LEU A 120 0.01 9.52 5.02
C LEU A 120 -0.73 10.15 6.19
N THR A 121 -0.85 11.47 6.21
CA THR A 121 -1.61 12.18 7.24
C THR A 121 -2.94 12.64 6.68
N PHE A 122 -4.03 12.22 7.32
CA PHE A 122 -5.39 12.68 7.04
C PHE A 122 -5.92 13.45 8.23
N VAL A 123 -6.99 14.20 8.03
CA VAL A 123 -7.60 15.06 9.03
C VAL A 123 -9.09 14.78 9.08
N TYR A 124 -9.59 14.41 10.27
CA TYR A 124 -11.01 14.53 10.57
C TYR A 124 -11.34 15.97 10.92
N MET A 125 -12.44 16.49 10.39
CA MET A 125 -12.98 17.82 10.72
C MET A 125 -14.52 17.79 10.77
N ASP A 126 -15.11 18.87 11.26
CA ASP A 126 -16.56 19.01 11.49
C ASP A 126 -17.15 17.84 12.30
N GLY A 127 -16.55 17.55 13.46
CA GLY A 127 -17.05 16.47 14.34
C GLY A 127 -16.96 15.09 13.70
N PHE A 128 -15.84 14.78 13.04
CA PHE A 128 -15.55 13.49 12.35
C PHE A 128 -16.38 13.20 11.08
N ARG A 129 -17.12 14.18 10.58
CA ARG A 129 -17.98 14.01 9.39
C ARG A 129 -17.21 14.09 8.08
N ILE A 130 -16.11 14.85 8.08
CA ILE A 130 -15.25 15.06 6.93
C ILE A 130 -13.89 14.44 7.22
N PHE A 131 -13.36 13.68 6.27
CA PHE A 131 -12.09 12.99 6.35
C PHE A 131 -11.34 13.14 5.02
N VAL A 132 -10.29 13.93 5.03
CA VAL A 132 -9.53 14.33 3.83
C VAL A 132 -8.04 14.36 4.14
N PRO A 133 -7.15 14.30 3.14
CA PRO A 133 -5.71 14.37 3.37
C PRO A 133 -5.31 15.74 3.92
N MET A 134 -4.21 15.77 4.68
CA MET A 134 -3.58 17.03 5.08
C MET A 134 -3.20 17.83 3.83
N THR A 135 -3.43 19.13 3.86
CA THR A 135 -3.09 20.03 2.76
C THR A 135 -1.58 20.25 2.65
N GLU A 136 -1.12 20.50 1.43
CA GLU A 136 0.19 21.08 1.22
C GLU A 136 0.12 22.59 1.35
N VAL A 137 1.24 23.22 1.71
CA VAL A 137 1.31 24.65 1.98
C VAL A 137 2.37 25.27 1.09
N ARG A 138 2.02 26.32 0.34
CA ARG A 138 3.00 27.12 -0.41
C ARG A 138 2.90 28.60 -0.07
N PRO A 139 4.03 29.32 -0.01
CA PRO A 139 4.02 30.76 0.21
C PRO A 139 3.48 31.49 -1.03
N VAL A 140 2.65 32.50 -0.82
CA VAL A 140 2.16 33.38 -1.89
C VAL A 140 3.08 34.59 -2.03
N PRO A 141 3.63 34.88 -3.22
CA PRO A 141 4.43 36.08 -3.44
C PRO A 141 3.67 37.35 -3.04
N GLY A 142 4.25 38.17 -2.16
CA GLY A 142 3.63 39.39 -1.66
C GLY A 142 2.68 39.22 -0.46
N SER A 143 2.48 37.99 0.06
CA SER A 143 1.66 37.77 1.27
C SER A 143 2.26 36.69 2.18
N PRO A 144 3.37 36.98 2.89
CA PRO A 144 4.11 35.98 3.67
C PRO A 144 3.32 35.39 4.85
N ASN A 145 2.32 36.12 5.37
CA ASN A 145 1.47 35.67 6.48
C ASN A 145 0.19 34.96 6.01
N ASN A 146 0.01 34.82 4.69
CA ASN A 146 -1.17 34.22 4.09
C ASN A 146 -0.73 33.11 3.12
N PRO A 147 -0.29 31.95 3.64
CA PRO A 147 0.07 30.85 2.77
C PRO A 147 -1.16 30.33 2.03
N GLU A 148 -0.95 29.73 0.87
CA GLU A 148 -1.96 29.02 0.12
C GLU A 148 -1.94 27.55 0.52
N PHE A 149 -3.10 27.03 0.87
CA PHE A 149 -3.30 25.60 1.11
C PHE A 149 -3.79 24.97 -0.19
N PHE A 150 -3.22 23.83 -0.56
CA PHE A 150 -3.60 23.15 -1.78
C PHE A 150 -3.55 21.63 -1.67
N TRP A 151 -4.29 20.97 -2.55
CA TRP A 151 -4.21 19.54 -2.79
C TRP A 151 -3.79 19.28 -4.22
N ASN A 152 -2.71 18.53 -4.40
CA ASN A 152 -2.31 18.04 -5.72
C ASN A 152 -3.13 16.79 -6.08
N LYS A 153 -3.90 16.86 -7.17
CA LYS A 153 -4.77 15.77 -7.64
C LYS A 153 -3.98 14.51 -8.01
N GLY A 154 -2.75 14.67 -8.50
CA GLY A 154 -1.82 13.58 -8.77
C GLY A 154 -1.12 13.02 -7.53
N SER A 155 -1.28 13.64 -6.35
CA SER A 155 -0.65 13.15 -5.13
C SER A 155 -1.25 11.83 -4.67
N LEU A 156 -0.39 10.99 -4.09
CA LEU A 156 -0.78 9.72 -3.47
C LEU A 156 -1.89 9.91 -2.43
N ALA A 157 -1.83 10.99 -1.64
CA ALA A 157 -2.81 11.27 -0.60
C ALA A 157 -4.20 11.55 -1.16
N VAL A 158 -4.29 12.28 -2.28
CA VAL A 158 -5.57 12.53 -2.96
C VAL A 158 -6.12 11.26 -3.61
N LYS A 159 -5.26 10.44 -4.24
CA LYS A 159 -5.66 9.12 -4.77
C LYS A 159 -6.26 8.23 -3.68
N VAL A 160 -5.61 8.17 -2.51
CA VAL A 160 -6.12 7.43 -1.33
C VAL A 160 -7.44 8.03 -0.83
N CYS A 161 -7.57 9.36 -0.81
CA CYS A 161 -8.79 10.05 -0.41
C CYS A 161 -10.00 9.68 -1.26
N GLN A 162 -9.81 9.39 -2.55
CA GLN A 162 -10.92 8.96 -3.41
C GLN A 162 -11.55 7.64 -2.96
N ILE A 163 -10.81 6.81 -2.23
CA ILE A 163 -11.28 5.51 -1.72
C ILE A 163 -11.84 5.63 -0.30
N ILE A 164 -11.10 6.29 0.60
CA ILE A 164 -11.41 6.29 2.04
C ILE A 164 -12.03 7.61 2.54
N GLY A 165 -12.05 8.63 1.68
CA GLY A 165 -12.46 9.98 2.05
C GLY A 165 -13.93 10.08 2.43
N LYS A 166 -14.23 11.00 3.34
CA LYS A 166 -15.59 11.33 3.77
C LYS A 166 -15.83 12.81 3.54
N TYR A 167 -16.90 13.15 2.83
CA TYR A 167 -17.14 14.53 2.38
C TYR A 167 -18.41 15.16 2.97
N TYR A 168 -19.11 14.45 3.87
CA TYR A 168 -20.37 14.88 4.44
C TYR A 168 -21.35 15.44 3.38
N LEU A 169 -21.82 16.68 3.53
CA LEU A 169 -22.75 17.34 2.59
C LEU A 169 -22.08 17.85 1.30
N TYR A 170 -20.75 17.93 1.26
CA TYR A 170 -19.98 18.50 0.14
C TYR A 170 -19.79 17.51 -1.01
N LYS A 171 -20.07 16.22 -0.78
CA LYS A 171 -20.08 15.11 -1.77
C LYS A 171 -18.73 14.75 -2.42
N SER A 172 -17.74 15.64 -2.45
CA SER A 172 -16.41 15.37 -3.01
C SER A 172 -15.31 16.20 -2.33
N LEU A 173 -14.05 15.88 -2.64
CA LEU A 173 -12.90 16.65 -2.17
C LEU A 173 -12.94 18.09 -2.70
N GLU A 174 -13.36 18.30 -3.94
CA GLU A 174 -13.54 19.62 -4.56
C GLU A 174 -14.54 20.48 -3.77
N GLY A 175 -15.66 19.90 -3.33
CA GLY A 175 -16.64 20.64 -2.52
C GLY A 175 -16.11 21.01 -1.13
N VAL A 176 -15.27 20.15 -0.53
CA VAL A 176 -14.56 20.47 0.72
C VAL A 176 -13.52 21.57 0.48
N ALA A 177 -12.84 21.54 -0.67
CA ALA A 177 -11.82 22.50 -1.06
C ALA A 177 -12.39 23.91 -1.20
N GLU A 178 -13.52 24.03 -1.92
CA GLU A 178 -14.25 25.29 -2.10
C GLU A 178 -14.68 25.89 -0.76
N MET A 179 -15.21 25.07 0.16
CA MET A 179 -15.61 25.53 1.49
C MET A 179 -14.42 26.00 2.34
N SER A 180 -13.27 25.33 2.22
CA SER A 180 -12.09 25.53 3.08
C SER A 180 -11.09 26.55 2.55
N ASP A 181 -11.37 27.18 1.40
CA ASP A 181 -10.40 28.02 0.68
C ASP A 181 -9.08 27.26 0.39
N VAL A 182 -9.22 26.01 -0.06
CA VAL A 182 -8.11 25.14 -0.47
C VAL A 182 -8.15 24.98 -1.98
N THR A 183 -7.00 25.16 -2.64
CA THR A 183 -6.91 25.05 -4.11
C THR A 183 -6.61 23.61 -4.53
N ILE A 184 -7.28 23.12 -5.59
CA ILE A 184 -6.90 21.85 -6.22
C ILE A 184 -6.00 22.13 -7.42
N VAL A 185 -4.80 21.56 -7.41
CA VAL A 185 -3.82 21.66 -8.49
C VAL A 185 -3.70 20.32 -9.22
N ALA A 186 -3.33 20.37 -10.50
CA ALA A 186 -3.12 19.20 -11.34
C ALA A 186 -1.72 18.61 -11.18
#